data_AF-A0A6F8UTA3-F1
#
_entry.id   AF-A0A6F8UTA3-F1
#
_cell.length_a   1.000
_cell.length_b   1.000
_cell.length_c   1.000
_cell.angle_alpha   90.00
_cell.angle_beta   90.00
_cell.angle_gamma   90.00
#
_symmetry.space_group_name_H-M   'P 1'
#
loop_
_entity.id
_entity.type
_entity.pdbx_description
1 polymer ?
#
loop_
_entity_poly.entity_id
_entity_poly.type
_entity_poly.pdbx_seq_one_letter_code
_entity_poly.pdbx_strand_id
1 'polypeptide(L)'
;MKVLLIAALTSPLLAGCVQTAAPPPPPAASAPAMPAASSAPLTPGNMAAYCRGEASGQYGVRPLYIKTGATKTAADGSFSIDGTADKGTEGKKPFRCRFTAKREFIDVMSLVDEGKL
;
A
#
# COMPACT_ATOMS: atom_id res chain seq x y z
N MET A 1 10.86 -49.12 -29.09
CA MET A 1 11.86 -48.10 -28.70
C MET A 1 11.16 -46.75 -28.58
N LYS A 2 11.44 -46.04 -27.47
CA LYS A 2 11.01 -44.67 -27.07
C LYS A 2 9.54 -44.42 -26.71
N VAL A 3 9.32 -44.53 -25.41
CA VAL A 3 8.34 -43.83 -24.55
C VAL A 3 8.70 -42.34 -24.45
N LEU A 4 7.79 -41.54 -23.88
CA LEU A 4 7.83 -40.14 -23.37
C LEU A 4 7.25 -39.07 -24.33
N LEU A 5 6.37 -38.14 -23.94
CA LEU A 5 5.69 -37.86 -22.67
C LEU A 5 4.63 -36.72 -22.92
N ILE A 6 3.49 -36.79 -22.23
CA ILE A 6 2.54 -35.74 -21.78
C ILE A 6 2.69 -34.27 -22.24
N ALA A 7 1.54 -33.67 -22.59
CA ALA A 7 1.06 -32.45 -21.95
C ALA A 7 -0.48 -32.38 -22.04
N ALA A 8 -1.14 -32.80 -20.95
CA ALA A 8 -2.52 -32.43 -20.69
C ALA A 8 -2.57 -30.98 -20.16
N LEU A 9 -3.79 -30.43 -20.13
CA LEU A 9 -4.31 -29.40 -19.22
C LEU A 9 -4.68 -28.04 -19.86
N THR A 10 -5.93 -28.00 -20.30
CA THR A 10 -7.02 -27.13 -19.78
C THR A 10 -6.80 -25.62 -19.74
N SER A 11 -7.55 -24.96 -20.61
CA SER A 11 -7.82 -23.52 -20.69
C SER A 11 -8.31 -22.90 -19.38
N PRO A 12 -7.99 -21.62 -19.14
CA PRO A 12 -8.24 -20.94 -17.88
C PRO A 12 -9.70 -20.47 -17.74
N LEU A 13 -10.32 -20.79 -16.60
CA LEU A 13 -11.53 -20.12 -16.12
C LEU A 13 -11.16 -18.71 -15.64
N LEU A 14 -11.75 -17.68 -16.25
CA LEU A 14 -11.78 -16.30 -15.72
C LEU A 14 -13.18 -15.71 -15.92
N ALA A 15 -14.08 -16.01 -14.98
CA ALA A 15 -15.32 -15.26 -14.79
C ALA A 15 -15.81 -15.49 -13.35
N GLY A 16 -15.42 -14.59 -12.44
CA GLY A 16 -15.78 -14.73 -11.03
C GLY A 16 -15.31 -13.57 -10.17
N CYS A 17 -15.70 -12.33 -10.48
CA CYS A 17 -15.60 -11.22 -9.55
C CYS A 17 -16.78 -11.29 -8.56
N VAL A 18 -16.74 -12.24 -7.62
CA VAL A 18 -17.63 -12.22 -6.46
C VAL A 18 -17.04 -11.25 -5.44
N GLN A 19 -17.74 -10.14 -5.25
CA GLN A 19 -17.46 -9.13 -4.24
C GLN A 19 -18.06 -9.62 -2.91
N THR A 20 -17.27 -10.38 -2.14
CA THR A 20 -17.69 -10.85 -0.82
C THR A 20 -17.47 -9.76 0.24
N ALA A 21 -18.52 -9.51 1.01
CA ALA A 21 -18.57 -8.61 2.16
C ALA A 21 -17.43 -8.84 3.16
N ALA A 22 -16.99 -7.75 3.80
CA ALA A 22 -15.91 -7.71 4.78
C ALA A 22 -16.19 -8.62 6.00
N PRO A 23 -15.25 -9.52 6.38
CA PRO A 23 -15.30 -10.23 7.66
C PRO A 23 -14.88 -9.32 8.83
N PRO A 24 -15.30 -9.61 10.08
CA PRO A 24 -14.85 -8.89 11.28
C PRO A 24 -13.34 -9.11 11.53
N PRO A 25 -12.65 -8.18 12.23
CA PRO A 25 -11.21 -8.28 12.45
C PRO A 25 -10.87 -9.43 13.42
N PRO A 26 -9.93 -10.33 13.07
CA PRO A 26 -9.38 -11.29 14.02
C PRO A 26 -8.34 -10.64 14.96
N PRO A 27 -8.07 -11.25 16.14
CA PRO A 27 -7.06 -10.77 17.07
C PRO A 27 -5.66 -10.86 16.46
N ALA A 28 -4.82 -9.88 16.77
CA ALA A 28 -3.45 -9.64 16.29
C ALA A 28 -2.67 -10.90 15.90
N ALA A 29 -2.81 -11.32 14.65
CA ALA A 29 -1.90 -12.22 13.98
C ALA A 29 -0.89 -11.33 13.25
N SER A 30 0.40 -11.55 13.52
CA SER A 30 1.53 -10.94 12.83
C SER A 30 1.26 -10.95 11.33
N ALA A 31 0.92 -9.79 10.76
CA ALA A 31 0.73 -9.65 9.34
C ALA A 31 2.03 -10.06 8.65
N PRO A 32 2.02 -10.95 7.64
CA PRO A 32 3.18 -11.05 6.77
C PRO A 32 3.40 -9.64 6.23
N ALA A 33 4.61 -9.11 6.43
CA ALA A 33 5.01 -7.86 5.81
C ALA A 33 4.83 -8.06 4.31
N MET A 34 3.69 -7.62 3.77
CA MET A 34 3.46 -7.61 2.34
C MET A 34 4.64 -6.82 1.78
N PRO A 35 5.39 -7.40 0.82
CA PRO A 35 6.50 -6.67 0.22
C PRO A 35 5.90 -5.35 -0.26
N ALA A 36 6.46 -4.24 0.24
CA ALA A 36 6.09 -2.93 -0.27
C ALA A 36 6.28 -3.02 -1.78
N ALA A 37 5.17 -3.00 -2.52
CA ALA A 37 5.21 -3.22 -3.95
C ALA A 37 6.11 -2.13 -4.52
N SER A 38 7.32 -2.51 -4.95
CA SER A 38 8.22 -1.62 -5.66
C SER A 38 7.51 -1.29 -6.96
N SER A 39 6.77 -0.20 -6.95
CA SER A 39 5.98 0.23 -8.08
C SER A 39 6.89 0.86 -9.12
N ALA A 40 6.49 0.68 -10.38
CA ALA A 40 7.10 1.38 -11.49
C ALA A 40 7.16 2.90 -11.19
N PRO A 41 8.15 3.63 -11.76
CA PRO A 41 8.33 5.05 -11.51
C PRO A 41 7.02 5.83 -11.65
N LEU A 42 6.60 6.48 -10.57
CA LEU A 42 5.35 7.24 -10.56
C LEU A 42 5.56 8.61 -11.19
N THR A 43 4.55 9.12 -11.88
CA THR A 43 4.53 10.53 -12.31
C THR A 43 4.29 11.42 -11.08
N PRO A 44 4.84 12.65 -11.05
CA PRO A 44 4.71 13.55 -9.90
C PRO A 44 3.25 13.77 -9.45
N GLY A 45 2.32 13.87 -10.41
CA GLY A 45 0.89 14.02 -10.12
C GLY A 45 0.23 12.78 -9.51
N ASN A 46 0.83 11.59 -9.66
CA ASN A 46 0.26 10.33 -9.17
C ASN A 46 0.85 9.88 -7.83
N MET A 47 1.97 10.46 -7.37
CA MET A 47 2.64 10.02 -6.14
C MET A 47 1.75 10.13 -4.90
N ALA A 48 1.02 11.24 -4.77
CA ALA A 48 0.10 11.46 -3.64
C ALA A 48 -1.11 10.50 -3.67
N ALA A 49 -1.63 10.20 -4.86
CA ALA A 49 -2.71 9.24 -5.04
C ALA A 49 -2.26 7.81 -4.72
N TYR A 50 -1.07 7.43 -5.18
CA TYR A 50 -0.47 6.13 -4.88
C TYR A 50 -0.22 5.96 -3.38
N CYS A 51 0.43 6.95 -2.75
CA CYS A 51 0.64 7.00 -1.30
C CYS A 51 -0.67 6.81 -0.51
N ARG A 52 -1.74 7.49 -0.95
CA ARG A 52 -3.07 7.39 -0.35
C ARG A 52 -3.64 5.97 -0.46
N GLY A 53 -3.47 5.32 -1.60
CA GLY A 53 -3.91 3.95 -1.85
C GLY A 53 -3.18 2.95 -0.95
N GLU A 54 -1.86 2.99 -0.94
CA GLU A 54 -1.04 2.08 -0.11
C GLU A 54 -1.31 2.29 1.38
N ALA A 55 -1.37 3.55 1.83
CA ALA A 55 -1.70 3.86 3.22
C ALA A 55 -3.11 3.38 3.59
N SER A 56 -4.09 3.49 2.69
CA SER A 56 -5.44 3.01 2.95
C SER A 56 -5.50 1.49 3.16
N GLY A 57 -4.73 0.73 2.37
CA GLY A 57 -4.58 -0.71 2.53
C GLY A 57 -3.91 -1.08 3.86
N GLN A 58 -2.82 -0.37 4.21
CA GLN A 58 -2.06 -0.62 5.43
C GLN A 58 -2.82 -0.27 6.71
N TYR A 59 -3.54 0.86 6.72
CA TYR A 59 -4.32 1.30 7.87
C TYR A 59 -5.72 0.69 7.93
N GLY A 60 -6.17 0.00 6.87
CA GLY A 60 -7.52 -0.56 6.79
C GLY A 60 -8.63 0.50 6.81
N VAL A 61 -8.33 1.73 6.37
CA VAL A 61 -9.29 2.84 6.30
C VAL A 61 -9.62 3.15 4.85
N ARG A 62 -10.81 3.71 4.60
CA ARG A 62 -11.16 4.14 3.25
C ARG A 62 -10.14 5.20 2.77
N PRO A 63 -9.75 5.19 1.49
CA PRO A 63 -8.89 6.23 0.93
C PRO A 63 -9.43 7.63 1.27
N LEU A 64 -10.75 7.83 1.29
CA LEU A 64 -11.40 9.10 1.67
C LEU A 64 -10.91 9.66 3.02
N TYR A 65 -10.57 8.81 3.98
CA TYR A 65 -10.10 9.17 5.33
C TYR A 65 -8.58 9.34 5.44
N ILE A 66 -7.85 9.03 4.37
CA ILE A 66 -6.43 9.34 4.26
C ILE A 66 -6.29 10.75 3.69
N LYS A 67 -5.62 11.63 4.43
CA LYS A 67 -5.18 12.94 3.95
C LYS A 67 -3.70 12.87 3.60
N THR A 68 -3.34 13.13 2.35
CA THR A 68 -1.95 13.28 1.93
C THR A 68 -1.64 14.75 1.67
N GLY A 69 -0.44 15.18 2.02
CA GLY A 69 0.07 16.52 1.77
C GLY A 69 0.82 16.64 0.45
N ALA A 70 1.53 17.74 0.29
CA ALA A 70 2.40 17.96 -0.86
C ALA A 70 3.62 17.03 -0.82
N THR A 71 4.13 16.67 -2.00
CA THR A 71 5.39 15.94 -2.15
C THR A 71 6.56 16.82 -1.72
N LYS A 72 7.33 16.35 -0.75
CA LYS A 72 8.58 16.94 -0.31
C LYS A 72 9.73 16.20 -0.97
N THR A 73 10.73 16.94 -1.40
CA THR A 73 12.00 16.38 -1.88
C THR A 73 13.02 16.48 -0.77
N ALA A 74 13.66 15.37 -0.42
CA ALA A 74 14.73 15.32 0.55
C ALA A 74 16.07 15.74 -0.09
N ALA A 75 17.07 16.04 0.74
CA ALA A 75 18.37 16.51 0.28
C ALA A 75 19.12 15.48 -0.58
N ASP A 76 18.86 14.20 -0.35
CA ASP A 76 19.37 13.05 -1.13
C ASP A 76 18.62 12.81 -2.45
N GLY A 77 17.61 13.65 -2.76
CA GLY A 77 16.80 13.55 -3.98
C GLY A 77 15.66 12.54 -3.89
N SER A 78 15.50 11.82 -2.78
CA SER A 78 14.30 11.03 -2.51
C SER A 78 13.07 11.90 -2.34
N PHE A 79 11.88 11.32 -2.53
CA PHE A 79 10.63 12.04 -2.29
C PHE A 79 9.93 11.45 -1.07
N SER A 80 9.24 12.31 -0.34
CA SER A 80 8.45 11.92 0.82
C SER A 80 7.11 12.66 0.79
N ILE A 81 6.04 11.97 1.16
CA ILE A 81 4.70 12.56 1.27
C ILE A 81 4.20 12.30 2.67
N ASP A 82 4.06 13.38 3.45
CA ASP A 82 3.42 13.31 4.75
C ASP A 82 1.91 13.18 4.59
N GLY A 83 1.30 12.39 5.45
CA GLY A 83 -0.14 12.21 5.48
C GLY A 83 -0.66 11.87 6.86
N THR A 84 -1.97 11.78 6.97
CA THR A 84 -2.67 11.43 8.19
C THR A 84 -3.82 10.51 7.86
N ALA A 85 -3.84 9.35 8.49
CA ALA A 85 -4.91 8.37 8.39
C ALA A 85 -5.90 8.61 9.52
N ASP A 86 -7.14 8.96 9.18
CA ASP A 86 -8.21 9.02 10.17
C ASP A 86 -8.81 7.61 10.35
N LYS A 87 -8.57 7.01 11.51
CA LYS A 87 -9.12 5.70 11.91
C LYS A 87 -10.41 5.83 12.73
N GLY A 88 -11.06 7.00 12.72
CA GLY A 88 -12.25 7.27 13.52
C GLY A 88 -11.95 7.21 15.02
N THR A 89 -12.38 6.14 15.68
CA THR A 89 -12.26 5.94 17.13
C THR A 89 -10.84 5.74 17.63
N GLU A 90 -9.94 5.24 16.78
CA GLU A 90 -8.51 5.08 17.10
C GLU A 90 -7.72 6.40 16.95
N GLY A 91 -8.38 7.46 16.45
CA GLY A 91 -7.80 8.77 16.23
C GLY A 91 -7.09 8.94 14.87
N LYS A 92 -6.36 10.04 14.77
CA LYS A 92 -5.62 10.43 13.57
C LYS A 92 -4.18 9.94 13.68
N LYS A 93 -3.75 9.13 12.72
CA LYS A 93 -2.43 8.50 12.70
C LYS A 93 -1.56 9.16 11.64
N PRO A 94 -0.54 9.96 12.02
CA PRO A 94 0.37 10.55 11.04
C PRO A 94 1.22 9.45 10.40
N PHE A 95 1.50 9.62 9.11
CA PHE A 95 2.32 8.69 8.34
C PHE A 95 3.10 9.45 7.26
N ARG A 96 4.13 8.81 6.73
CA ARG A 96 4.98 9.32 5.65
C ARG A 96 5.21 8.23 4.62
N CYS A 97 4.77 8.48 3.40
CA CYS A 97 5.17 7.65 2.27
C CYS A 97 6.56 8.06 1.82
N ARG A 98 7.45 7.09 1.61
CA ARG A 98 8.79 7.30 1.09
C ARG A 98 8.89 6.82 -0.34
N PHE A 99 9.64 7.54 -1.15
CA PHE A 99 9.91 7.23 -2.54
C PHE A 99 11.38 7.44 -2.86
N THR A 100 11.94 6.64 -3.76
CA THR A 100 13.31 6.81 -4.24
C THR A 100 13.43 8.07 -5.10
N ALA A 101 14.65 8.49 -5.43
CA ALA A 101 14.89 9.57 -6.39
C ALA A 101 14.32 9.29 -7.81
N LYS A 102 14.05 8.02 -8.13
CA LYS A 102 13.37 7.60 -9.36
C LYS A 102 11.84 7.66 -9.27
N ARG A 103 11.29 8.14 -8.15
CA ARG A 103 9.85 8.14 -7.83
C ARG A 103 9.25 6.74 -7.72
N GLU A 104 10.06 5.77 -7.34
CA GLU A 104 9.57 4.42 -7.00
C GLU A 104 9.14 4.43 -5.54
N PHE A 105 7.97 3.86 -5.25
CA PHE A 105 7.49 3.76 -3.88
C PHE A 105 8.35 2.78 -3.07
N ILE A 106 8.74 3.19 -1.86
CA ILE A 106 9.56 2.39 -0.95
C ILE A 106 8.66 1.77 0.12
N ASP A 107 7.97 2.59 0.90
CA ASP A 107 7.14 2.15 2.03
C ASP A 107 6.21 3.27 2.55
N VAL A 108 5.20 2.89 3.34
CA VAL A 108 4.44 3.80 4.21
C VAL A 108 4.96 3.68 5.63
N MET A 109 5.65 4.71 6.11
CA MET A 109 6.17 4.77 7.47
C MET A 109 5.15 5.44 8.39
N SER A 110 4.76 4.78 9.48
CA SER A 110 3.94 5.43 10.51
C SER A 110 4.80 6.44 11.27
N LEU A 111 4.41 7.71 11.28
CA LEU A 111 5.06 8.79 12.04
C LEU A 111 4.46 8.91 13.45
N VAL A 112 3.89 7.82 13.97
CA VAL A 112 3.32 7.80 15.31
C VAL A 112 4.49 7.78 16.29
N ASP A 113 5.04 8.96 16.56
CA ASP A 113 5.68 9.21 17.82
C ASP A 113 4.55 9.18 18.87
N GLU A 114 4.56 8.20 19.78
CA GLU A 114 3.61 8.10 20.91
C GLU A 114 3.68 9.28 21.90
N GLY A 115 4.06 10.49 21.48
CA GLY A 115 4.46 11.50 22.45
C GLY A 115 4.58 12.96 22.02
N LYS A 116 3.83 13.46 21.03
CA LYS A 116 3.66 14.93 20.88
C LYS A 116 2.23 15.32 20.48
N LEU A 117 1.40 15.58 21.50
CA LEU A 117 0.39 16.64 21.45
C LEU A 117 1.08 18.00 21.43
#